data_AF-A0A6J4VKK8-F1
#
_entry.id   AF-A0A6J4VKK8-F1
#
_cell.length_a   1.000
_cell.length_b   1.000
_cell.length_c   1.000
_cell.angle_alpha   90.00
_cell.angle_beta   90.00
_cell.angle_gamma   90.00
#
_symmetry.space_group_name_H-M   'P 1'
#
loop_
_entity.id
_entity.type
_entity.pdbx_description
1 polymer ?
#
loop_
_entity_poly.entity_id
_entity_poly.type
_entity_poly.pdbx_seq_one_letter_code
_entity_poly.pdbx_strand_id
1 'polypeptide(L)'
;MTGELKAVSIITPFFNKARNKLGVKPKGLPPIYEPRVVSDAILYAAEHPVRDLFAGGAARQLAFLQALSPRAVDAFVLMTGFEGQKTKEPMSAGAPDNLYAPVDGDAYNRVKGDFSA
;
A
#
# COMPACT_ATOMS: atom_id res chain seq x y z
N MET A 1 21.71 5.94 15.52
CA MET A 1 20.27 5.86 15.81
C MET A 1 19.61 5.27 14.59
N THR A 2 18.90 4.15 14.73
CA THR A 2 18.11 3.56 13.63
C THR A 2 16.77 4.29 13.62
N GLY A 3 16.50 5.08 12.57
CA GLY A 3 15.21 5.73 12.40
C GLY A 3 14.24 4.88 11.58
N GLU A 4 12.93 5.08 11.75
CA GLU A 4 11.89 4.34 11.02
C GLU A 4 11.11 5.26 10.07
N LEU A 5 10.91 4.80 8.83
CA LEU A 5 9.95 5.40 7.89
C LEU A 5 8.71 4.52 7.82
N LYS A 6 7.56 5.09 8.15
CA LYS A 6 6.26 4.40 8.18
C LYS A 6 5.38 4.93 7.06
N ALA A 7 4.89 4.03 6.22
CA ALA A 7 3.96 4.32 5.13
C ALA A 7 2.72 3.43 5.25
N VAL A 8 1.63 3.85 4.64
CA VAL A 8 0.42 3.04 4.42
C VAL A 8 0.27 2.74 2.93
N SER A 9 -0.92 2.34 2.46
CA SER A 9 -1.17 2.02 1.05
C SER A 9 -0.58 3.06 0.09
N ILE A 10 0.19 2.57 -0.88
CA ILE A 10 0.81 3.37 -1.94
C ILE A 10 0.28 2.86 -3.28
N ILE A 11 -0.03 3.77 -4.19
CA ILE A 11 -0.51 3.44 -5.53
C ILE A 11 0.63 3.12 -6.50
N THR A 12 1.34 2.03 -6.24
CA THR A 12 2.23 1.41 -7.23
C THR A 12 1.46 0.40 -8.09
N PRO A 13 2.02 -0.09 -9.21
CA PRO A 13 1.40 -1.15 -10.00
C PRO A 13 1.43 -2.53 -9.33
N PHE A 14 1.74 -2.62 -8.03
CA PHE A 14 1.76 -3.88 -7.30
C PHE A 14 0.44 -4.65 -7.48
N PHE A 15 -0.71 -3.99 -7.26
CA PHE A 15 -2.02 -4.62 -7.38
C PHE A 15 -2.42 -5.01 -8.81
N ASN A 16 -1.76 -4.46 -9.83
CA ASN A 16 -2.01 -4.77 -11.23
C ASN A 16 -1.46 -6.13 -11.66
N LYS A 17 -0.38 -6.57 -11.02
CA LYS A 17 0.37 -7.77 -11.39
C LYS A 17 0.57 -8.74 -10.22
N ALA A 18 0.05 -8.43 -9.04
CA ALA A 18 0.06 -9.35 -7.92
C ALA A 18 -0.93 -10.50 -8.15
N ARG A 19 -0.42 -11.75 -8.11
CA ARG A 19 -1.30 -12.93 -8.11
C ARG A 19 -2.23 -12.85 -6.91
N ASN A 20 -3.53 -12.97 -7.16
CA ASN A 20 -4.55 -12.98 -6.12
C ASN A 20 -5.60 -14.07 -6.39
N LYS A 21 -6.36 -14.43 -5.36
CA LYS A 21 -7.43 -15.43 -5.42
C LYS A 21 -8.79 -14.85 -5.02
N LEU A 22 -8.95 -13.53 -5.18
CA LEU A 22 -10.14 -12.81 -4.71
C LEU A 22 -11.30 -12.85 -5.72
N GLY A 23 -11.03 -13.26 -6.97
CA GLY A 23 -11.99 -13.19 -8.08
C GLY A 23 -12.27 -11.77 -8.58
N VAL A 24 -11.67 -10.77 -7.92
CA VAL A 24 -11.78 -9.34 -8.22
C VAL A 24 -10.39 -8.72 -8.12
N LYS A 25 -10.20 -7.57 -8.78
CA LYS A 25 -8.95 -6.82 -8.71
C LYS A 25 -8.70 -6.34 -7.27
N PRO A 26 -7.54 -6.62 -6.67
CA PRO A 26 -7.22 -6.16 -5.33
C PRO A 26 -6.91 -4.66 -5.34
N LYS A 27 -7.09 -4.00 -4.20
CA LYS A 27 -6.67 -2.62 -3.96
C LYS A 27 -6.08 -2.46 -2.57
N GLY A 28 -5.32 -1.38 -2.38
CA GLY A 28 -4.89 -0.95 -1.05
C GLY A 28 -6.06 -0.44 -0.22
N LEU A 29 -5.93 -0.52 1.11
CA LEU A 29 -6.89 0.11 2.02
C LEU A 29 -6.77 1.64 1.92
N PRO A 30 -7.88 2.37 1.71
CA PRO A 30 -7.87 3.82 1.74
C PRO A 30 -7.42 4.38 3.10
N PRO A 31 -6.78 5.56 3.12
CA PRO A 31 -6.37 6.36 1.96
C PRO A 31 -5.15 5.77 1.25
N ILE A 32 -5.09 5.94 -0.06
CA ILE A 32 -4.00 5.46 -0.91
C ILE A 32 -3.14 6.66 -1.32
N TYR A 33 -1.85 6.63 -1.05
CA TYR A 33 -0.95 7.74 -1.37
C TYR A 33 -0.22 7.54 -2.69
N GLU A 34 0.06 8.64 -3.39
CA GLU A 34 0.96 8.66 -4.55
C GLU A 34 2.36 8.13 -4.19
N PRO A 35 3.05 7.38 -5.08
CA PRO A 35 4.40 6.88 -4.81
C PRO A 35 5.39 7.98 -4.44
N ARG A 36 5.15 9.19 -4.97
CA ARG A 36 5.96 10.37 -4.69
C ARG A 36 5.99 10.74 -3.20
N VAL A 37 4.88 10.55 -2.48
CA VAL A 37 4.81 10.85 -1.04
C VAL A 37 5.85 10.03 -0.26
N VAL A 38 6.04 8.77 -0.66
CA VAL A 38 7.01 7.89 -0.02
C VAL A 38 8.42 8.16 -0.53
N SER A 39 8.62 8.42 -1.83
CA SER A 39 9.94 8.76 -2.35
C SER A 39 10.50 10.05 -1.75
N ASP A 40 9.67 11.08 -1.60
CA ASP A 40 10.07 12.35 -1.01
C ASP A 40 10.40 12.18 0.48
N ALA A 41 9.65 11.33 1.20
CA ALA A 41 9.95 10.99 2.58
C ALA A 41 11.29 10.22 2.72
N ILE A 42 11.56 9.26 1.82
CA ILE A 42 12.83 8.54 1.79
C ILE A 42 13.99 9.49 1.53
N LEU A 43 13.87 10.37 0.53
CA LEU A 43 14.90 11.36 0.20
C LEU A 43 15.17 12.28 1.40
N TYR A 44 14.10 12.80 2.02
CA TYR A 44 14.22 13.65 3.20
C TYR A 44 14.96 12.94 4.34
N ALA A 45 14.61 11.69 4.64
CA ALA A 45 15.26 10.91 5.69
C ALA A 45 16.73 10.56 5.38
N ALA A 46 17.11 10.47 4.10
CA ALA A 46 18.49 10.26 3.70
C ALA A 46 19.37 11.50 3.90
N GLU A 47 18.80 12.70 3.72
CA GLU A 47 19.51 13.98 3.85
C GLU A 47 19.47 14.57 5.27
N HIS A 48 18.50 14.15 6.08
CA HIS A 48 18.25 14.71 7.41
C HIS A 48 18.21 13.59 8.47
N PRO A 49 18.98 13.69 9.57
CA PRO A 49 18.92 12.72 10.65
C PRO A 49 17.58 12.82 11.39
N VAL A 50 16.62 11.98 11.00
CA VAL A 50 15.28 11.88 11.60
C VAL A 50 15.10 10.54 12.30
N ARG A 51 14.43 10.54 13.46
CA ARG A 51 14.16 9.31 14.23
C ARG A 51 12.93 8.56 13.72
N ASP A 52 11.86 9.26 13.41
CA ASP A 52 10.62 8.67 12.89
C ASP A 52 10.04 9.59 11.81
N LEU A 53 9.70 9.04 10.65
CA LEU A 53 9.07 9.76 9.56
C LEU A 53 7.83 9.02 9.06
N PHE A 54 6.76 9.78 8.80
CA PHE A 54 5.48 9.23 8.35
C PHE A 54 5.17 9.72 6.95
N ALA A 55 5.06 8.79 6.00
CA ALA A 55 4.64 9.09 4.64
C ALA A 55 3.11 9.10 4.57
N GLY A 56 2.53 10.31 4.68
CA GLY A 56 1.09 10.54 4.69
C GLY A 56 0.48 10.62 6.10
N GLY A 57 -0.62 11.36 6.22
CA GLY A 57 -1.32 11.59 7.49
C GLY A 57 -1.89 10.32 8.12
N ALA A 58 -2.36 9.38 7.31
CA ALA A 58 -2.93 8.12 7.81
C ALA A 58 -1.88 7.20 8.45
N ALA A 59 -0.63 7.21 7.98
CA ALA A 59 0.45 6.47 8.63
C ALA A 59 0.68 6.95 10.07
N ARG A 60 0.68 8.27 10.27
CA ARG A 60 0.80 8.87 11.61
C ARG A 60 -0.42 8.56 12.49
N GLN A 61 -1.63 8.69 11.94
CA GLN A 61 -2.87 8.38 12.67
C GLN A 61 -2.93 6.90 13.08
N LEU A 62 -2.60 5.98 12.16
CA LEU A 62 -2.61 4.56 12.46
C LEU A 62 -1.56 4.19 13.51
N ALA A 63 -0.36 4.77 13.45
CA ALA A 63 0.67 4.57 14.47
C ALA A 63 0.21 5.08 15.85
N PHE A 64 -0.47 6.23 15.90
CA PHE A 64 -1.04 6.77 17.13
C PHE A 64 -2.14 5.86 17.69
N LEU A 65 -3.08 5.40 16.85
CA LEU A 65 -4.15 4.49 17.27
C LEU A 65 -3.61 3.13 17.75
N GLN A 66 -2.59 2.60 17.06
CA GLN A 66 -1.89 1.39 17.48
C GLN A 66 -1.20 1.59 18.84
N ALA A 67 -0.57 2.74 19.08
CA ALA A 67 0.02 3.05 20.38
C ALA A 67 -1.03 3.17 21.50
N LEU A 68 -2.25 3.64 21.18
CA LEU A 68 -3.33 3.79 22.13
C LEU A 68 -4.01 2.46 22.48
N SER A 69 -4.34 1.65 21.48
CA SER A 69 -4.98 0.35 21.68
C SER A 69 -4.77 -0.58 20.48
N PRO A 70 -3.75 -1.46 20.53
CA PRO A 70 -3.51 -2.40 19.44
C PRO A 70 -4.69 -3.33 19.18
N ARG A 71 -5.32 -3.82 20.25
CA ARG A 71 -6.45 -4.76 20.16
C ARG A 71 -7.66 -4.16 19.46
N ALA A 72 -7.91 -2.86 19.64
CA ALA A 72 -9.01 -2.18 18.97
C ALA A 72 -8.73 -2.02 17.47
N VAL A 73 -7.50 -1.65 17.11
CA VAL A 73 -7.08 -1.54 15.71
C VAL A 73 -7.13 -2.92 15.03
N ASP A 74 -6.64 -3.97 15.69
CA ASP A 74 -6.67 -5.34 15.17
C ASP A 74 -8.11 -5.81 14.93
N ALA A 75 -9.02 -5.57 15.89
CA ALA A 75 -10.43 -5.89 15.73
C ALA A 75 -11.05 -5.12 14.55
N PHE A 76 -10.75 -3.82 14.41
CA PHE A 76 -11.22 -3.02 13.30
C PHE A 76 -10.73 -3.55 11.94
N VAL A 77 -9.44 -3.85 11.83
CA VAL A 77 -8.84 -4.40 10.60
C VAL A 77 -9.39 -5.79 10.30
N LEU A 78 -9.61 -6.64 11.30
CA LEU A 78 -10.22 -7.95 11.12
C LEU A 78 -11.63 -7.85 10.51
N MET A 79 -12.44 -6.88 10.98
CA MET A 79 -13.81 -6.68 10.50
C MET A 79 -13.87 -6.06 9.11
N THR A 80 -12.95 -5.16 8.76
CA THR A 80 -13.08 -4.29 7.58
C THR A 80 -12.02 -4.54 6.50
N GLY A 81 -10.87 -5.11 6.86
CA GLY A 81 -9.69 -5.17 6.02
C GLY A 81 -9.87 -6.01 4.75
N PHE A 82 -10.48 -7.19 4.87
CA PHE A 82 -10.61 -8.12 3.74
C PHE A 82 -11.53 -7.57 2.64
N GLU A 83 -12.70 -7.05 3.02
CA GLU A 83 -13.61 -6.41 2.06
C GLU A 83 -13.05 -5.08 1.57
N GLY A 84 -12.34 -4.33 2.42
CA GLY A 84 -11.69 -3.08 2.04
C GLY A 84 -10.63 -3.24 0.94
N GLN A 85 -10.01 -4.42 0.83
CA GLN A 85 -9.02 -4.74 -0.20
C GLN A 85 -9.64 -5.21 -1.54
N LYS A 86 -10.97 -5.35 -1.62
CA LYS A 86 -11.64 -5.78 -2.85
C LYS A 86 -12.16 -4.58 -3.64
N THR A 87 -12.00 -4.63 -4.96
CA THR A 87 -12.74 -3.77 -5.89
C THR A 87 -14.05 -4.44 -6.31
N LYS A 88 -14.84 -3.74 -7.13
CA LYS A 88 -15.98 -4.32 -7.85
C LYS A 88 -15.59 -4.84 -9.25
N GLU A 89 -14.32 -4.68 -9.64
CA GLU A 89 -13.82 -5.08 -10.96
C GLU A 89 -13.46 -6.58 -10.93
N PRO A 90 -14.14 -7.43 -11.71
CA PRO A 90 -13.78 -8.85 -11.78
C PRO A 90 -12.36 -9.04 -12.32
N MET A 91 -11.65 -10.06 -11.82
CA MET A 91 -10.33 -10.44 -12.30
C MET A 91 -10.23 -11.95 -12.44
N SER A 92 -9.82 -12.41 -13.63
CA SER A 92 -9.65 -13.83 -13.91
C SER A 92 -8.49 -14.42 -13.11
N ALA A 93 -8.63 -15.67 -12.67
CA ALA A 93 -7.55 -16.43 -12.04
C ALA A 93 -6.35 -16.68 -12.98
N GLY A 94 -6.55 -16.55 -14.30
CA GLY A 94 -5.50 -16.64 -15.32
C GLY A 94 -4.97 -15.29 -15.80
N ALA A 95 -5.30 -14.18 -15.13
CA ALA A 95 -4.74 -12.87 -15.45
C ALA A 95 -3.20 -12.88 -15.29
N PRO A 96 -2.44 -12.13 -16.11
CA PRO A 96 -0.99 -12.03 -15.97
C PRO A 96 -0.59 -11.58 -14.57
N ASP A 97 0.40 -12.25 -13.98
CA ASP A 97 0.91 -11.96 -12.64
C ASP A 97 2.42 -12.18 -12.53
N ASN A 98 3.02 -11.58 -11.50
CA ASN A 98 4.46 -11.55 -11.31
C ASN A 98 4.98 -12.52 -10.23
N LEU A 99 4.23 -13.56 -9.84
CA LEU A 99 4.62 -14.41 -8.71
C LEU A 99 5.84 -15.29 -9.01
N TYR A 100 5.93 -15.84 -10.23
CA TYR A 100 7.01 -16.75 -10.63
C TYR A 100 7.95 -16.17 -11.69
N ALA A 101 7.51 -15.17 -12.43
CA ALA A 101 8.31 -14.49 -13.44
C ALA A 101 7.87 -13.04 -13.56
N PRO A 102 8.73 -12.11 -14.01
CA PRO A 102 8.32 -10.75 -14.35
C PRO A 102 7.18 -10.76 -15.38
N VAL A 103 6.33 -9.73 -15.32
CA VAL A 103 5.32 -9.47 -16.36
C VAL A 103 5.83 -8.34 -17.23
N ASP A 104 5.98 -8.61 -18.52
CA ASP A 104 6.41 -7.63 -19.50
C ASP A 104 5.26 -6.73 -19.98
N GLY A 105 5.61 -5.55 -20.48
CA GLY A 105 4.69 -4.58 -21.08
C GLY A 105 4.57 -3.27 -20.31
N ASP A 106 4.41 -2.18 -21.05
CA ASP A 106 4.37 -0.81 -20.52
C ASP A 106 3.24 -0.59 -19.50
N ALA A 107 2.15 -1.36 -19.63
CA ALA A 107 1.03 -1.35 -18.67
C ALA A 107 1.45 -1.79 -17.25
N TYR A 108 2.54 -2.55 -17.11
CA TYR A 108 3.05 -3.07 -15.84
C TYR A 108 4.36 -2.42 -15.39
N ASN A 109 5.10 -1.84 -16.34
CA ASN A 109 6.40 -1.17 -16.14
C ASN A 109 6.23 0.35 -16.00
N ARG A 110 5.50 0.77 -14.96
CA ARG A 110 5.22 2.18 -14.66
C ARG A 110 5.34 2.47 -13.16
N VAL A 111 5.28 3.75 -12.78
CA VAL A 111 5.38 4.17 -11.37
C VAL A 111 4.03 4.14 -10.66
N LYS A 112 2.95 4.51 -11.35
CA LYS A 112 1.60 4.60 -10.78
C LYS A 112 0.73 3.41 -11.17
N GLY A 113 0.00 2.86 -10.19
CA GLY A 113 -1.05 1.88 -10.42
C GLY A 113 -2.35 2.50 -10.95
N ASP A 114 -3.42 1.70 -11.00
CA ASP A 114 -4.70 2.09 -11.61
C ASP A 114 -5.68 2.83 -10.72
N PHE A 115 -5.41 2.92 -9.42
CA PHE A 115 -6.31 3.59 -8.50
C PHE A 115 -6.15 5.12 -8.61
N SER A 116 -6.99 5.89 -7.92
CA SER A 116 -6.74 7.31 -7.69
C SER A 116 -6.49 7.51 -6.20
N ALA A 117 -5.53 8.36 -5.87
CA ALA A 117 -5.30 8.82 -4.50
C ALA A 117 -6.42 9.77 -4.04
#